data_AF-A0A959MN38-F1
#
_entry.id   AF-A0A959MN38-F1
#
_cell.length_a   1.000
_cell.length_b   1.000
_cell.length_c   1.000
_cell.angle_alpha   90.00
_cell.angle_beta   90.00
_cell.angle_gamma   90.00
#
_symmetry.space_group_name_H-M   'P 1'
#
loop_
_entity.id
_entity.type
_entity.pdbx_description
1 polymer ?
#
loop_
_entity_poly.entity_id
_entity_poly.type
_entity_poly.pdbx_seq_one_letter_code
_entity_poly.pdbx_strand_id
1 'polypeptide(L)' 'MPVISMFYYDNKAHKLPHIHIEYAEFNAVVSIPEATVLAGKFPKEKLKLVIA' A
#
# COMPACT_ATOMS: atom_id res chain seq x y z
N MET A 1 11.15 14.59 -3.04
CA MET A 1 10.45 14.53 -1.74
C MET A 1 9.51 13.35 -1.81
N PRO A 2 9.75 12.24 -1.10
CA PRO A 2 8.80 11.13 -1.08
C PRO A 2 7.58 11.55 -0.28
N VAL A 3 6.41 11.59 -0.92
CA VAL A 3 5.11 11.81 -0.28
C VAL A 3 4.41 10.46 -0.26
N ILE A 4 4.02 9.99 0.92
CA ILE A 4 3.20 8.78 1.07
C ILE A 4 1.76 9.24 1.30
N SER A 5 0.90 9.00 0.32
CA SER A 5 -0.53 9.31 0.40
C SER A 5 -1.31 8.04 0.73
N MET A 6 -2.08 8.05 1.81
CA MET A 6 -2.93 6.93 2.23
C MET A 6 -4.39 7.27 1.93
N PHE A 7 -5.04 6.48 1.09
CA PHE A 7 -6.45 6.64 0.75
C PHE A 7 -7.25 5.43 1.24
N TYR A 8 -8.37 5.69 1.92
CA TYR A 8 -9.36 4.67 2.28
C TYR A 8 -10.60 4.87 1.40
N TYR A 9 -10.79 3.97 0.42
CA TYR A 9 -12.00 3.92 -0.39
C TYR A 9 -12.84 2.73 0.07
N ASP A 10 -13.90 2.99 0.84
CA ASP A 10 -14.91 1.98 1.15
C ASP A 10 -15.77 1.72 -0.10
N ASN A 11 -15.37 0.73 -0.89
CA ASN A 11 -16.09 0.33 -2.09
C ASN A 11 -16.35 -1.18 -2.12
N LYS A 12 -17.03 -1.73 -1.11
CA LYS A 12 -17.86 -2.96 -1.14
C LYS A 12 -17.32 -4.26 -1.82
N ALA A 13 -16.07 -4.34 -2.27
CA ALA A 13 -15.55 -5.47 -3.06
C ALA A 13 -14.24 -6.08 -2.55
N HIS A 14 -13.56 -5.47 -1.58
CA HIS A 14 -12.40 -6.07 -0.92
C HIS A 14 -12.68 -6.19 0.58
N LYS A 15 -12.96 -7.42 1.04
CA LYS A 15 -13.30 -7.73 2.45
C LYS A 15 -12.11 -7.56 3.42
N LEU A 16 -10.95 -7.10 2.94
CA LEU A 16 -9.72 -6.96 3.71
C LEU A 16 -9.26 -5.49 3.72
N PRO A 17 -9.01 -4.89 4.90
CA PRO A 17 -8.46 -3.54 5.01
C PRO A 17 -7.13 -3.41 4.27
N HIS A 18 -7.00 -2.42 3.40
CA HIS A 18 -5.80 -2.18 2.59
C HIS A 18 -5.53 -0.67 2.40
N ILE A 19 -4.30 -0.34 2.06
CA ILE A 19 -3.82 1.03 1.79
C ILE A 19 -3.20 1.11 0.39
N HIS A 20 -3.45 2.22 -0.29
CA HIS A 20 -2.75 2.57 -1.52
C HIS A 20 -1.49 3.36 -1.16
N ILE A 21 -0.36 3.05 -1.78
CA ILE A 21 0.93 3.68 -1.54
C ILE A 21 1.52 4.10 -2.87
N GLU A 22 1.93 5.37 -2.94
CA GLU A 22 2.73 5.92 -4.01
C GLU A 22 4.10 6.30 -3.43
N TYR A 23 5.19 5.84 -4.05
CA TYR A 23 6.56 6.16 -3.67
C TYR A 23 7.43 6.30 -4.91
N ALA A 24 7.82 7.53 -5.23
CA ALA A 24 8.57 7.83 -6.46
C ALA A 24 7.84 7.29 -7.71
N GLU A 25 8.43 6.38 -8.47
CA GLU A 25 7.82 5.72 -9.64
C GLU A 25 6.95 4.50 -9.28
N PHE A 26 6.90 4.11 -8.01
CA PHE A 26 6.22 2.91 -7.54
C PHE A 26 4.80 3.21 -7.05
N ASN A 27 3.87 2.34 -7.44
CA ASN A 27 2.48 2.37 -7.01
C ASN A 27 2.08 0.97 -6.59
N ALA A 28 1.52 0.83 -5.39
CA ALA A 28 1.09 -0.46 -4.85
C ALA A 28 -0.09 -0.35 -3.89
N VAL A 29 -0.80 -1.46 -3.75
CA VAL A 29 -1.84 -1.67 -2.75
C VAL A 29 -1.32 -2.68 -1.74
N VAL A 30 -1.36 -2.35 -0.45
CA VAL A 30 -0.84 -3.19 0.63
C VAL A 30 -1.96 -3.53 1.62
N SER A 31 -2.04 -4.81 1.98
CA SER A 31 -2.91 -5.33 3.04
C SER A 31 -2.46 -4.77 4.39
N ILE A 32 -3.36 -4.12 5.13
CA ILE A 32 -3.07 -3.68 6.50
C ILE A 32 -2.86 -4.87 7.45
N PRO A 33 -3.72 -5.90 7.49
CA PRO A 33 -3.56 -6.99 8.45
C PRO A 33 -2.34 -7.88 8.17
N GLU A 34 -1.96 -8.04 6.90
CA GLU A 34 -0.91 -8.99 6.51
C GLU A 34 0.39 -8.30 6.08
N ALA A 35 0.38 -6.98 5.92
CA ALA A 35 1.53 -6.20 5.44
C ALA A 35 2.08 -6.68 4.08
N THR A 36 1.21 -7.27 3.24
CA THR A 36 1.54 -7.85 1.94
C THR A 36 1.10 -6.94 0.80
N VAL A 37 1.84 -6.95 -0.32
CA VAL A 37 1.41 -6.26 -1.54
C VAL A 37 0.31 -7.06 -2.22
N LEU A 38 -0.87 -6.48 -2.33
CA LEU A 38 -2.04 -7.04 -3.01
C LEU A 38 -2.02 -6.75 -4.51
N ALA A 39 -1.52 -5.58 -4.92
CA ALA A 39 -1.44 -5.16 -6.32
C ALA A 39 -0.34 -4.12 -6.55
N GLY A 40 0.12 -3.98 -7.81
CA GLY A 40 1.13 -3.00 -8.20
C GLY A 40 2.58 -3.47 -8.02
N LYS A 41 3.51 -2.51 -8.05
CA LYS A 41 4.95 -2.78 -7.90
C LYS A 41 5.50 -1.87 -6.81
N PHE A 42 6.08 -2.50 -5.79
CA PHE A 42 6.78 -1.81 -4.71
C PHE A 42 8.04 -2.58 -4.33
N PRO A 43 9.20 -1.93 -4.09
CA PRO A 43 10.41 -2.62 -3.69
C PRO A 43 10.22 -3.30 -2.33
N LYS A 44 10.46 -4.62 -2.25
CA LYS A 44 10.26 -5.38 -1.00
C LYS A 44 11.09 -4.84 0.17
N GLU A 45 12.26 -4.30 -0.09
CA GLU A 45 13.13 -3.70 0.94
C GLU A 45 12.55 -2.39 1.52
N LYS A 46 11.70 -1.70 0.74
CA LYS A 46 11.07 -0.44 1.12
C LYS A 46 9.70 -0.64 1.79
N LEU A 47 9.10 -1.84 1.71
CA LEU A 47 7.85 -2.17 2.43
C LEU A 47 7.95 -1.90 3.93
N LYS A 48 9.16 -2.01 4.51
CA LYS A 48 9.41 -1.64 5.91
C LYS A 48 9.02 -0.21 6.26
N LEU A 49 9.06 0.73 5.31
CA LEU A 49 8.65 2.14 5.53
C LEU A 49 7.14 2.31 5.66
N VAL A 50 6.37 1.30 5.24
CA VAL A 50 4.90 1.31 5.24
C VAL A 50 4.35 0.64 6.51
N ILE A 51 5.12 -0.29 7.10
CA ILE A 51 4.69 -1.15 8.21
C ILE A 51 5.22 -0.65 9.58
N ALA A 52 6.21 0.24 9.57
CA ALA A 52 6.89 0.76 10.76
C ALA A 52 6.10 1.86 11.49
#